data_AF-A0A3Q4H259-F1
#
_entry.id   AF-A0A3Q4H259-F1
#
_cell.length_a   1.000
_cell.length_b   1.000
_cell.length_c   1.000
_cell.angle_alpha   90.00
_cell.angle_beta   90.00
_cell.angle_gamma   90.00
#
_symmetry.space_group_name_H-M   'P 1'
#
loop_
_entity.id
_entity.type
_entity.pdbx_description
1 polymer ?
#
loop_
_entity_poly.entity_id
_entity_poly.type
_entity_poly.pdbx_seq_one_letter_code
_entity_poly.pdbx_strand_id
1 'polypeptide(L)' 'MLRLDLRAVLLLFCVVTCVSGMRREYFLKIEEVSWNYAPTGMNIIQNRSIQDDQ' A
#
# COMPACT_ATOMS: atom_id res chain seq x y z
N MET A 1 8.45 45.52 -3.93
CA MET A 1 9.57 44.56 -4.07
C MET A 1 9.76 43.88 -2.72
N LEU A 2 9.39 42.61 -2.60
CA LEU A 2 9.54 41.86 -1.36
C LEU A 2 11.04 41.67 -1.08
N ARG A 3 11.56 42.26 0.00
CA ARG A 3 12.94 42.00 0.45
C ARG A 3 12.95 40.65 1.14
N LEU A 4 13.58 39.66 0.50
CA LEU A 4 13.66 38.31 1.03
C LEU A 4 14.82 38.24 2.04
N ASP A 5 14.48 38.05 3.31
CA ASP A 5 15.43 38.04 4.42
C ASP A 5 16.35 36.81 4.34
N LEU A 6 17.67 36.99 4.49
CA LEU A 6 18.65 35.91 4.35
C LEU A 6 18.37 34.74 5.32
N ARG A 7 17.86 35.06 6.51
CA ARG A 7 17.43 34.07 7.50
C ARG A 7 16.24 33.25 7.01
N ALA A 8 15.27 33.88 6.35
CA ALA A 8 14.12 33.19 5.78
C ALA A 8 14.55 32.27 4.63
N VAL A 9 15.51 32.70 3.80
CA VAL A 9 16.09 31.88 2.73
C VAL A 9 16.84 30.66 3.29
N LEU A 10 17.66 30.86 4.33
CA LEU A 10 18.40 29.77 4.98
C LEU A 10 17.47 28.77 5.67
N LEU A 11 16.40 29.24 6.32
CA LEU A 11 15.40 28.37 6.92
C LEU A 11 14.62 27.57 5.86
N LEU A 12 14.23 28.21 4.75
CA LEU A 12 13.57 27.52 3.64
C LEU A 12 14.48 26.45 3.03
N PHE A 13 15.75 26.78 2.82
CA PHE A 13 16.75 25.84 2.30
C PHE A 13 16.95 24.65 3.25
N CYS A 14 17.05 24.92 4.56
CA CYS A 14 17.17 23.89 5.59
C CYS A 14 15.96 22.94 5.56
N VAL A 15 14.74 23.47 5.56
CA VAL A 15 13.49 22.68 5.49
C VAL A 15 13.45 21.80 4.24
N VAL A 16 13.88 22.31 3.08
CA VAL A 16 13.95 21.53 1.83
C VAL A 16 14.97 20.40 1.92
N THR A 17 16.11 20.61 2.58
CA THR A 17 17.16 19.58 2.75
C THR A 17 16.81 18.51 3.79
N CYS A 18 15.82 18.74 4.66
CA CYS A 18 15.40 17.80 5.72
C CYS A 18 14.43 16.71 5.25
N VAL A 19 14.04 16.68 3.97
CA VAL A 19 13.12 15.65 3.46
C VAL A 19 13.88 14.35 3.26
N SER A 20 13.62 13.36 4.12
CA SER A 20 14.19 12.01 3.97
C SER A 20 13.13 11.03 3.46
N GLY A 21 13.45 10.28 2.41
CA GLY A 21 12.65 9.14 1.96
C GLY A 21 13.11 7.85 2.62
N MET A 22 12.17 6.96 2.95
CA MET A 22 12.50 5.63 3.48
C MET A 22 12.55 4.59 2.37
N ARG A 23 13.70 3.92 2.20
CA ARG A 23 13.86 2.78 1.30
C ARG A 23 13.22 1.53 1.94
N ARG A 24 12.34 0.84 1.20
CA ARG A 24 11.82 -0.48 1.56
C ARG A 24 12.21 -1.49 0.49
N GLU A 25 12.86 -2.57 0.91
CA GLU A 25 13.25 -3.67 0.03
C GLU A 25 12.38 -4.89 0.33
N TYR A 26 11.89 -5.54 -0.71
CA TYR A 26 11.07 -6.74 -0.61
C TYR A 26 11.71 -7.85 -1.45
N PHE A 27 11.79 -9.05 -0.87
CA PHE A 27 12.26 -10.26 -1.55
C PHE A 27 11.06 -11.16 -1.76
N LEU A 28 10.63 -11.28 -3.01
CA LEU A 28 9.44 -12.03 -3.41
C LEU A 28 9.88 -13.33 -4.08
N LYS A 29 9.16 -14.41 -3.82
CA LYS A 29 9.27 -15.68 -4.55
C LYS A 29 7.93 -16.08 -5.11
N ILE A 30 7.97 -16.89 -6.16
CA ILE A 30 6.79 -17.51 -6.75
C ILE A 30 6.67 -18.91 -6.15
N GLU A 31 5.46 -19.25 -5.70
CA GLU A 31 5.14 -20.58 -5.19
C GLU A 31 3.83 -21.06 -5.82
N GLU A 32 3.82 -22.31 -6.26
CA GLU A 32 2.57 -22.97 -6.62
C GLU A 32 1.81 -23.32 -5.34
N VAL A 33 0.53 -22.92 -5.28
CA VAL A 33 -0.33 -23.18 -4.13
C VAL A 33 -1.69 -23.70 -4.61
N SER A 34 -2.30 -24.57 -3.81
CA SER A 34 -3.70 -24.92 -4.02
C SER A 34 -4.58 -23.75 -3.60
N TRP A 35 -5.34 -23.19 -4.55
CA TRP A 35 -6.21 -22.05 -4.31
C TRP A 35 -7.67 -22.51 -4.20
N ASN A 36 -8.17 -22.61 -2.97
CA ASN A 36 -9.58 -22.89 -2.72
C ASN A 36 -10.39 -21.60 -2.90
N TYR A 37 -11.03 -21.45 -4.06
CA TYR A 37 -11.89 -20.31 -4.40
C TYR A 37 -13.09 -20.16 -3.45
N ALA A 38 -13.55 -21.25 -2.82
CA ALA A 38 -14.67 -21.22 -1.89
C ALA A 38 -14.38 -22.07 -0.64
N PRO A 39 -13.57 -21.54 0.31
CA PRO A 39 -13.17 -22.28 1.52
C PRO A 39 -14.33 -22.77 2.38
N THR A 40 -15.48 -22.09 2.31
CA THR A 40 -16.68 -22.43 3.07
C THR A 40 -17.52 -23.53 2.43
N GLY A 41 -17.33 -23.80 1.13
CA GLY A 41 -18.24 -24.67 0.37
C GLY A 41 -19.67 -24.13 0.21
N MET A 42 -19.92 -22.87 0.57
CA MET A 42 -21.26 -22.26 0.61
C MET A 42 -21.34 -21.02 -0.28
N ASN A 43 -22.43 -20.90 -1.04
CA ASN A 43 -22.86 -19.62 -1.58
C ASN A 43 -23.47 -18.79 -0.43
N ILE A 44 -22.71 -17.81 0.06
CA ILE A 44 -23.09 -16.95 1.18
C ILE A 44 -24.20 -15.94 0.84
N ILE A 45 -24.45 -15.69 -0.45
CA ILE A 45 -25.50 -14.77 -0.90
C ILE A 45 -26.87 -15.45 -0.83
N GLN A 46 -26.93 -16.72 -1.23
CA GLN A 46 -28.16 -17.51 -1.26
C GLN A 46 -28.32 -18.47 -0.08
N ASN A 47 -27.31 -18.54 0.80
CA ASN A 47 -27.26 -19.43 1.95
C ASN A 47 -27.51 -20.92 1.59
N ARG A 48 -26.89 -21.38 0.50
CA ARG A 48 -26.94 -22.77 0.03
C ARG A 48 -25.54 -23.33 -0.21
N SER A 49 -25.39 -24.66 -0.22
CA SER A 49 -24.11 -25.26 -0.60
C SER A 49 -23.82 -24.97 -2.07
N ILE A 50 -22.53 -24.88 -2.43
CA ILE A 50 -22.12 -24.63 -3.81
C ILE A 50 -22.49 -25.80 -4.71
N GLN A 51 -22.55 -27.02 -4.16
CA GLN A 51 -23.00 -28.21 -4.88
C GLN A 51 -24.48 -28.09 -5.29
N ASP A 52 -25.31 -27.45 -4.46
CA ASP A 52 -26.74 -27.22 -4.74
C ASP A 52 -27.00 -25.92 -5.53
N ASP A 53 -25.94 -25.18 -5.89
CA ASP A 53 -25.99 -23.91 -6.61
C ASP A 53 -25.84 -24.08 -8.15
N GLN A 54 -25.28 -25.22 -8.59
CA GLN A 54 -25.16 -25.61 -10.01
C GLN A 54 -26.47 -26.20 -10.57
#